data_AF-A0AAD5S9C9-F1
#
_entry.id   AF-A0AAD5S9C9-F1
#
_cell.length_a   1.000
_cell.length_b   1.000
_cell.length_c   1.000
_cell.angle_alpha   90.00
_cell.angle_beta   90.00
_cell.angle_gamma   90.00
#
_symmetry.space_group_name_H-M   'P 1'
#
loop_
_entity.id
_entity.type
_entity.pdbx_description
1 polymer ?
#
loop_
_entity_poly.entity_id
_entity_poly.type
_entity_poly.pdbx_seq_one_letter_code
_entity_poly.pdbx_strand_id
1 'polypeptide(L)'
;MNVPASTFSSLPTATPGRLKHLADFYGLDLKFGAEVGGLEGEEAKEAVERGLKVRKGQSGKALDMVDFTLKQIARGGIHDHVGLGFHRYSVDKHWHVPHFEKMLYDQAQLCAAYLDAYQCTKDEFHAEIVRDIIQYVERDLLSPEGGFYSAEDADSYPVEGAKEKKEGAFAVWEREEILSAVGEEDASVFCSHFGVKPSGNVNPRNDPHGELTDKNVLIQRETLEETARRFDRSVEEIRGVLERVKAKLWEVRKGRPKPHRDDKVITSWNGLMISAIARAHQVLVLGKDPKSEDKHYLELATRAAEFFYERMWDRGRKVLKRSFREGAGDVEGFADDYAFLVQGLLDLYEANFEERWLEWAVELQETQDKLFWD
;
A
#
# COMPACT_ATOMS: atom_id res chain seq x y z
N MET A 1 -4.53 -7.54 20.97
CA MET A 1 -4.47 -8.97 21.38
C MET A 1 -5.36 -9.79 20.45
N ASN A 2 -4.77 -10.72 19.69
CA ASN A 2 -5.54 -11.72 18.94
C ASN A 2 -6.15 -12.73 19.91
N VAL A 3 -7.47 -12.85 19.94
CA VAL A 3 -8.15 -13.91 20.69
C VAL A 3 -7.95 -15.23 19.93
N PRO A 4 -7.26 -16.23 20.50
CA PRO A 4 -6.97 -17.47 19.79
C PRO A 4 -8.26 -18.17 19.33
N ALA A 5 -8.23 -18.83 18.17
CA ALA A 5 -9.35 -19.64 17.68
C ALA A 5 -9.80 -20.71 18.71
N SER A 6 -8.87 -21.20 19.54
CA SER A 6 -9.13 -22.12 20.65
C SER A 6 -10.05 -21.55 21.74
N THR A 7 -10.18 -20.23 21.81
CA THR A 7 -11.11 -19.57 22.72
C THR A 7 -12.56 -19.94 22.37
N PHE A 8 -12.87 -19.97 21.07
CA PHE A 8 -14.21 -20.30 20.58
C PHE A 8 -14.54 -21.79 20.75
N SER A 9 -13.56 -22.70 20.60
CA SER A 9 -13.79 -24.13 20.82
C SER A 9 -14.06 -24.48 22.30
N SER A 10 -13.75 -23.58 23.22
CA SER A 10 -14.01 -23.73 24.66
C SER A 10 -15.27 -23.02 25.17
N LEU A 11 -16.05 -22.38 24.28
CA LEU A 11 -17.35 -21.80 24.62
C LEU A 11 -18.31 -22.80 25.30
N PRO A 12 -18.34 -24.10 24.93
CA PRO A 12 -19.19 -25.08 25.60
C PRO A 12 -18.91 -25.27 27.10
N THR A 13 -17.71 -24.92 27.56
CA THR A 13 -17.25 -25.09 28.96
C THR A 13 -16.85 -23.77 29.61
N ALA A 14 -17.23 -22.62 29.02
CA ALA A 14 -16.84 -21.31 29.49
C ALA A 14 -17.56 -20.92 30.80
N THR A 15 -16.81 -20.38 31.76
CA THR A 15 -17.38 -19.82 33.00
C THR A 15 -18.13 -18.51 32.71
N PRO A 16 -19.08 -18.10 33.56
CA PRO A 16 -19.78 -16.82 33.41
C PRO A 16 -18.84 -15.61 33.27
N GLY A 17 -17.74 -15.57 34.03
CA GLY A 17 -16.74 -14.50 33.92
C GLY A 17 -16.02 -14.49 32.56
N ARG A 18 -15.77 -15.66 31.96
CA ARG A 18 -15.16 -15.77 30.63
C ARG A 18 -16.13 -15.34 29.52
N LEU A 19 -17.42 -15.67 29.66
CA LEU A 19 -18.47 -15.22 28.76
C LEU A 19 -18.64 -13.70 28.81
N LYS A 20 -18.63 -13.12 30.02
CA LYS A 20 -18.65 -11.66 30.20
C LYS A 20 -17.44 -10.98 29.56
N HIS A 21 -16.23 -11.48 29.81
CA HIS A 21 -15.02 -10.93 29.18
C HIS A 21 -15.09 -10.99 27.65
N LEU A 22 -15.56 -12.10 27.07
CA LEU A 22 -15.77 -12.19 25.63
C LEU A 22 -16.82 -11.20 25.13
N ALA A 23 -17.92 -11.04 25.86
CA ALA A 23 -18.95 -10.06 25.53
C ALA A 23 -18.39 -8.64 25.52
N ASP A 24 -17.67 -8.24 26.58
CA ASP A 24 -17.07 -6.91 26.70
C ASP A 24 -16.01 -6.68 25.60
N PHE A 25 -15.10 -7.64 25.41
CA PHE A 25 -14.05 -7.57 24.39
C PHE A 25 -14.63 -7.41 22.98
N TYR A 26 -15.69 -8.14 22.66
CA TYR A 26 -16.38 -8.04 21.39
C TYR A 26 -17.52 -7.02 21.43
N GLY A 27 -17.65 -6.14 22.44
CA GLY A 27 -18.73 -5.15 22.54
C GLY A 27 -20.14 -5.71 22.29
N LEU A 28 -20.44 -6.89 22.81
CA LEU A 28 -21.77 -7.49 22.81
C LEU A 28 -22.51 -6.95 24.04
N ASP A 29 -23.59 -6.19 23.84
CA ASP A 29 -24.39 -5.59 24.91
C ASP A 29 -25.18 -6.67 25.68
N LEU A 30 -24.50 -7.35 26.60
CA LEU A 30 -25.10 -8.38 27.46
C LEU A 30 -25.19 -7.85 28.90
N LYS A 31 -26.41 -7.73 29.41
CA LYS A 31 -26.67 -7.33 30.79
C LYS A 31 -26.64 -8.55 31.71
N PHE A 32 -25.54 -8.72 32.45
CA PHE A 32 -25.42 -9.73 33.50
C PHE A 32 -25.89 -9.14 34.84
N GLY A 33 -27.10 -9.50 35.29
CA GLY A 33 -27.70 -8.98 36.54
C GLY A 33 -27.54 -9.91 37.74
N ALA A 34 -27.49 -9.34 38.95
CA ALA A 34 -27.44 -10.09 40.22
C ALA A 34 -28.82 -10.32 40.89
N GLU A 35 -29.87 -9.57 40.55
CA GLU A 35 -31.17 -9.65 41.27
C GLU A 35 -32.46 -9.59 40.43
N VAL A 36 -32.41 -9.43 39.11
CA VAL A 36 -33.62 -9.59 38.25
C VAL A 36 -33.21 -10.26 36.94
N GLY A 37 -33.56 -11.54 36.79
CA GLY A 37 -33.43 -12.30 35.53
C GLY A 37 -32.01 -12.35 34.99
N GLY A 38 -31.09 -12.93 35.74
CA GLY A 38 -29.77 -13.26 35.20
C GLY A 38 -29.94 -14.23 34.03
N LEU A 39 -29.41 -13.89 32.86
CA LEU A 39 -29.25 -14.86 31.78
C LEU A 39 -28.60 -16.10 32.38
N GLU A 40 -29.34 -17.21 32.42
CA GLU A 40 -28.80 -18.47 32.92
C GLU A 40 -27.59 -18.85 32.07
N GLY A 41 -26.72 -19.72 32.60
CA GLY A 41 -25.46 -20.08 31.93
C GLY A 41 -25.64 -20.48 30.46
N GLU A 42 -26.77 -21.10 30.11
CA GLU A 42 -27.13 -21.41 28.72
C GLU A 42 -27.61 -20.18 27.93
N GLU A 43 -28.55 -19.37 28.43
CA GLU A 43 -29.06 -18.20 27.69
C GLU A 43 -27.96 -17.16 27.43
N ALA A 44 -27.07 -16.94 28.41
CA ALA A 44 -25.91 -16.05 28.28
C ALA A 44 -24.94 -16.58 27.21
N LYS A 45 -24.68 -17.89 27.25
CA LYS A 45 -23.82 -18.57 26.28
C LYS A 45 -24.41 -18.47 24.87
N GLU A 46 -25.70 -18.75 24.70
CA GLU A 46 -26.35 -18.60 23.41
C GLU A 46 -26.32 -17.15 22.91
N ALA A 47 -26.48 -16.17 23.80
CA ALA A 47 -26.41 -14.76 23.43
C ALA A 47 -25.01 -14.35 22.97
N VAL A 48 -23.96 -14.79 23.67
CA VAL A 48 -22.56 -14.61 23.24
C VAL A 48 -22.32 -15.32 21.91
N GLU A 49 -22.74 -16.58 21.75
CA GLU A 49 -22.59 -17.35 20.51
C GLU A 49 -23.31 -16.67 19.32
N ARG A 50 -24.55 -16.20 19.52
CA ARG A 50 -25.29 -15.43 18.52
C ARG A 50 -24.55 -14.14 18.16
N GLY A 51 -24.12 -13.36 19.15
CA GLY A 51 -23.39 -12.11 18.93
C GLY A 51 -22.08 -12.30 18.18
N LEU A 52 -21.29 -13.31 18.56
CA LEU A 52 -20.05 -13.68 17.88
C LEU A 52 -20.31 -14.16 16.46
N LYS A 53 -21.36 -14.96 16.22
CA LYS A 53 -21.75 -15.39 14.88
C LYS A 53 -22.15 -14.20 13.99
N VAL A 54 -22.92 -13.25 14.54
CA VAL A 54 -23.29 -12.01 13.83
C VAL A 54 -22.06 -11.20 13.48
N ARG A 55 -21.18 -10.93 14.44
CA ARG A 55 -19.95 -10.17 14.21
C ARG A 55 -19.01 -10.87 13.24
N LYS A 56 -18.83 -12.18 13.35
CA LYS A 56 -18.04 -12.96 12.38
C LYS A 56 -18.63 -12.85 10.97
N GLY A 57 -19.95 -12.88 10.83
CA GLY A 57 -20.63 -12.65 9.55
C GLY A 57 -20.44 -11.24 9.01
N GLN A 58 -20.52 -10.21 9.86
CA GLN A 58 -20.28 -8.81 9.49
C GLN A 58 -18.81 -8.57 9.10
N SER A 59 -17.87 -9.09 9.88
CA SER A 59 -16.43 -9.05 9.60
C SER A 59 -16.10 -9.79 8.30
N GLY A 60 -16.73 -10.94 8.03
CA GLY A 60 -16.59 -11.64 6.76
C GLY A 60 -17.02 -10.77 5.57
N LYS A 61 -18.20 -10.14 5.66
CA LYS A 61 -18.66 -9.21 4.60
C LYS A 61 -17.76 -7.99 4.44
N ALA A 62 -17.27 -7.41 5.54
CA ALA A 62 -16.34 -6.29 5.49
C ALA A 62 -15.02 -6.70 4.81
N LEU A 63 -14.51 -7.89 5.12
CA LEU A 63 -13.32 -8.44 4.49
C LEU A 63 -13.54 -8.69 2.99
N ASP A 64 -14.68 -9.26 2.59
CA ASP A 64 -15.02 -9.45 1.17
C ASP A 64 -15.07 -8.11 0.41
N MET A 65 -15.64 -7.06 1.03
CA MET A 65 -15.68 -5.72 0.46
C MET A 65 -14.28 -5.11 0.30
N VAL A 66 -13.43 -5.23 1.32
CA VAL A 66 -12.04 -4.74 1.29
C VAL A 66 -11.22 -5.51 0.26
N ASP A 67 -11.25 -6.85 0.27
CA ASP A 67 -10.54 -7.70 -0.69
C ASP A 67 -10.95 -7.38 -2.14
N PHE A 68 -12.25 -7.30 -2.39
CA PHE A 68 -12.76 -6.92 -3.70
C PHE A 68 -12.26 -5.54 -4.13
N THR A 69 -12.39 -4.53 -3.24
CA THR A 69 -12.01 -3.14 -3.56
C THR A 69 -10.52 -3.02 -3.85
N LEU A 70 -9.67 -3.59 -2.99
CA LEU A 70 -8.22 -3.60 -3.19
C LEU A 70 -7.85 -4.31 -4.51
N LYS A 71 -8.45 -5.46 -4.81
CA LYS A 71 -8.24 -6.13 -6.10
C LYS A 71 -8.66 -5.27 -7.29
N GLN A 72 -9.75 -4.51 -7.19
CA GLN A 72 -10.16 -3.60 -8.27
C GLN A 72 -9.19 -2.42 -8.43
N ILE A 73 -8.67 -1.86 -7.33
CA ILE A 73 -7.67 -0.77 -7.37
C ILE A 73 -6.37 -1.28 -8.01
N ALA A 74 -5.84 -2.43 -7.57
CA ALA A 74 -4.63 -3.04 -8.13
C ALA A 74 -4.78 -3.46 -9.61
N ARG A 75 -5.99 -3.82 -10.04
CA ARG A 75 -6.28 -4.14 -11.46
C ARG A 75 -6.54 -2.90 -12.30
N GLY A 76 -6.90 -1.77 -11.67
CA GLY A 76 -7.19 -0.50 -12.33
C GLY A 76 -5.99 0.10 -13.04
N GLY A 77 -6.23 1.14 -13.83
CA GLY A 77 -5.16 1.96 -14.41
C GLY A 77 -4.56 2.98 -13.45
N ILE A 78 -5.11 3.11 -12.23
CA ILE A 78 -4.43 3.78 -11.11
C ILE A 78 -3.17 3.03 -10.67
N HIS A 79 -3.10 1.72 -10.87
CA HIS A 79 -1.87 0.95 -10.69
C HIS A 79 -1.01 1.07 -11.95
N ASP A 80 0.24 1.49 -11.80
CA ASP A 80 1.17 1.55 -12.91
C ASP A 80 1.75 0.17 -13.21
N HIS A 81 1.08 -0.62 -14.05
CA HIS A 81 1.45 -2.01 -14.33
C HIS A 81 2.85 -2.22 -14.94
N VAL A 82 3.53 -1.16 -15.39
CA VAL A 82 4.90 -1.23 -15.95
C VAL A 82 5.90 -0.53 -15.04
N GLY A 83 5.54 0.64 -14.52
CA GLY A 83 6.38 1.46 -13.64
C GLY A 83 6.22 1.14 -12.16
N LEU A 84 5.30 0.26 -11.77
CA LEU A 84 4.98 -0.14 -10.40
C LEU A 84 4.48 1.04 -9.53
N GLY A 85 3.88 0.74 -8.39
CA GLY A 85 3.26 1.72 -7.52
C GLY A 85 1.99 2.36 -8.12
N PHE A 86 1.38 3.24 -7.33
CA PHE A 86 0.05 3.77 -7.63
C PHE A 86 0.06 5.27 -7.94
N HIS A 87 -0.73 5.67 -8.92
CA HIS A 87 -1.10 7.05 -9.17
C HIS A 87 -2.08 7.57 -8.08
N ARG A 88 -2.17 8.88 -7.93
CA ARG A 88 -2.78 9.54 -6.75
C ARG A 88 -4.28 9.26 -6.59
N TYR A 89 -5.06 9.42 -7.65
CA TYR A 89 -6.49 9.13 -7.66
C TYR A 89 -6.99 8.80 -9.07
N SER A 90 -8.17 8.21 -9.18
CA SER A 90 -8.84 8.00 -10.48
C SER A 90 -9.97 8.99 -10.68
N VAL A 91 -10.09 9.51 -11.90
CA VAL A 91 -11.18 10.42 -12.30
C VAL A 91 -12.47 9.67 -12.65
N ASP A 92 -12.46 8.34 -12.59
CA ASP A 92 -13.63 7.50 -12.84
C ASP A 92 -13.84 6.41 -11.80
N LYS A 93 -15.07 5.88 -11.77
CA LYS A 93 -15.50 4.84 -10.82
C LYS A 93 -14.95 3.44 -11.10
N HIS A 94 -14.20 3.27 -12.18
CA HIS A 94 -13.61 2.00 -12.61
C HIS A 94 -12.12 1.91 -12.28
N TRP A 95 -11.57 2.92 -11.59
CA TRP A 95 -10.14 3.04 -11.30
C TRP A 95 -9.29 3.06 -12.58
N HIS A 96 -9.88 3.45 -13.72
CA HIS A 96 -9.22 3.30 -15.02
C HIS A 96 -8.33 4.47 -15.35
N VAL A 97 -8.85 5.69 -15.40
CA VAL A 97 -8.06 6.88 -15.77
C VAL A 97 -7.55 7.54 -14.49
N PRO A 98 -6.23 7.59 -14.24
CA PRO A 98 -5.67 8.26 -13.08
C PRO A 98 -5.37 9.74 -13.35
N HIS A 99 -5.22 10.50 -12.28
CA HIS A 99 -4.31 11.63 -12.26
C HIS A 99 -2.90 11.10 -11.99
N PHE A 100 -1.97 11.24 -12.93
CA PHE A 100 -0.76 10.42 -13.02
C PHE A 100 0.34 10.72 -11.97
N GLU A 101 0.13 11.72 -11.14
CA GLU A 101 1.00 12.03 -10.00
C GLU A 101 1.12 10.81 -9.06
N LYS A 102 2.29 10.57 -8.49
CA LYS A 102 2.50 9.50 -7.50
C LYS A 102 3.04 10.08 -6.21
N MET A 103 2.29 9.96 -5.13
CA MET A 103 2.66 10.51 -3.82
C MET A 103 3.16 9.41 -2.89
N LEU A 104 4.17 9.73 -2.07
CA LEU A 104 4.74 8.80 -1.09
C LEU A 104 3.69 8.34 -0.06
N TYR A 105 2.85 9.25 0.43
CA TYR A 105 1.84 8.91 1.44
C TYR A 105 0.75 7.97 0.89
N ASP A 106 0.44 8.03 -0.41
CA ASP A 106 -0.49 7.11 -1.06
C ASP A 106 0.14 5.72 -1.17
N GLN A 107 1.42 5.64 -1.55
CA GLN A 107 2.18 4.39 -1.56
C GLN A 107 2.20 3.74 -0.16
N ALA A 108 2.55 4.51 0.87
CA ALA A 108 2.67 4.00 2.24
C ALA A 108 1.33 3.46 2.77
N GLN A 109 0.24 4.19 2.57
CA GLN A 109 -1.08 3.77 3.05
C GLN A 109 -1.62 2.57 2.28
N LEU A 110 -1.45 2.52 0.95
CA LEU A 110 -1.82 1.36 0.16
C LEU A 110 -0.98 0.14 0.56
N CYS A 111 0.33 0.31 0.76
CA CYS A 111 1.22 -0.76 1.22
C CYS A 111 0.72 -1.35 2.55
N ALA A 112 0.37 -0.51 3.53
CA ALA A 112 -0.22 -0.97 4.79
C ALA A 112 -1.55 -1.71 4.59
N ALA A 113 -2.46 -1.18 3.76
CA ALA A 113 -3.76 -1.78 3.50
C ALA A 113 -3.66 -3.15 2.80
N TYR A 114 -2.78 -3.29 1.79
CA TYR A 114 -2.52 -4.58 1.14
C TYR A 114 -1.83 -5.56 2.10
N LEU A 115 -0.96 -5.08 2.99
CA LEU A 115 -0.34 -5.93 4.00
C LEU A 115 -1.36 -6.49 5.00
N ASP A 116 -2.29 -5.65 5.47
CA ASP A 116 -3.40 -6.07 6.33
C ASP A 116 -4.28 -7.09 5.61
N ALA A 117 -4.63 -6.82 4.34
CA ALA A 117 -5.41 -7.74 3.52
C ALA A 117 -4.70 -9.09 3.36
N TYR A 118 -3.38 -9.10 3.13
CA TYR A 118 -2.58 -10.33 3.09
C TYR A 118 -2.61 -11.06 4.43
N GLN A 119 -2.46 -10.35 5.56
CA GLN A 119 -2.50 -10.99 6.88
C GLN A 119 -3.84 -11.65 7.15
N CYS A 120 -4.95 -11.03 6.74
CA CYS A 120 -6.30 -11.54 6.94
C CYS A 120 -6.68 -12.67 5.98
N THR A 121 -6.28 -12.58 4.71
CA THR A 121 -6.73 -13.50 3.64
C THR A 121 -5.72 -14.58 3.29
N LYS A 122 -4.42 -14.31 3.50
CA LYS A 122 -3.29 -15.09 2.98
C LYS A 122 -3.27 -15.23 1.46
N ASP A 123 -3.99 -14.38 0.74
CA ASP A 123 -3.95 -14.31 -0.72
C ASP A 123 -2.66 -13.62 -1.17
N GLU A 124 -1.76 -14.36 -1.81
CA GLU A 124 -0.43 -13.87 -2.22
C GLU A 124 -0.53 -12.71 -3.22
N PHE A 125 -1.66 -12.51 -3.90
CA PHE A 125 -1.92 -11.32 -4.71
C PHE A 125 -1.64 -10.02 -3.94
N HIS A 126 -2.11 -9.93 -2.69
CA HIS A 126 -1.90 -8.72 -1.88
C HIS A 126 -0.43 -8.54 -1.49
N ALA A 127 0.28 -9.63 -1.22
CA ALA A 127 1.70 -9.58 -0.93
C ALA A 127 2.52 -9.16 -2.15
N GLU A 128 2.14 -9.59 -3.36
CA GLU A 128 2.75 -9.13 -4.61
C GLU A 128 2.61 -7.61 -4.78
N ILE A 129 1.43 -7.05 -4.49
CA ILE A 129 1.22 -5.59 -4.54
C ILE A 129 2.06 -4.84 -3.49
N VAL A 130 2.26 -5.39 -2.29
CA VAL A 130 3.20 -4.79 -1.31
C VAL A 130 4.62 -4.72 -1.86
N ARG A 131 5.10 -5.80 -2.50
CA ARG A 131 6.45 -5.83 -3.11
C ARG A 131 6.57 -4.83 -4.25
N ASP A 132 5.52 -4.73 -5.08
CA ASP A 132 5.40 -3.77 -6.17
C ASP A 132 5.57 -2.32 -5.69
N ILE A 133 4.81 -1.94 -4.64
CA ILE A 133 4.87 -0.59 -4.06
C ILE A 133 6.28 -0.30 -3.49
N ILE A 134 6.84 -1.22 -2.72
CA ILE A 134 8.17 -1.01 -2.10
C ILE A 134 9.25 -0.90 -3.19
N GLN A 135 9.16 -1.72 -4.25
CA GLN A 135 10.09 -1.65 -5.36
C GLN A 135 10.05 -0.30 -6.09
N TYR A 136 8.84 0.26 -6.30
CA TYR A 136 8.69 1.62 -6.84
C TYR A 136 9.31 2.67 -5.91
N VAL A 137 8.95 2.65 -4.62
CA VAL A 137 9.44 3.63 -3.64
C VAL A 137 10.96 3.60 -3.53
N GLU A 138 11.55 2.41 -3.47
CA GLU A 138 13.00 2.23 -3.41
C GLU A 138 13.70 2.71 -4.69
N ARG A 139 13.14 2.40 -5.86
CA ARG A 139 13.78 2.71 -7.14
C ARG A 139 13.70 4.20 -7.49
N ASP A 140 12.55 4.83 -7.27
CA ASP A 140 12.27 6.17 -7.81
C ASP A 140 12.23 7.27 -6.73
N LEU A 141 11.81 6.94 -5.51
CA LEU A 141 11.63 7.90 -4.41
C LEU A 141 12.73 7.85 -3.34
N LEU A 142 13.60 6.85 -3.30
CA LEU A 142 14.68 6.82 -2.32
C LEU A 142 15.73 7.91 -2.61
N SER A 143 15.97 8.77 -1.63
CA SER A 143 17.03 9.78 -1.63
C SER A 143 18.39 9.10 -1.37
N PRO A 144 19.48 9.54 -2.01
CA PRO A 144 20.82 9.04 -1.66
C PRO A 144 21.20 9.32 -0.19
N GLU A 145 20.58 10.31 0.46
CA GLU A 145 20.72 10.63 1.88
C GLU A 145 19.98 9.67 2.81
N GLY A 146 19.03 8.87 2.32
CA GLY A 146 18.34 7.82 3.08
C GLY A 146 16.85 8.01 3.33
N GLY A 147 16.33 9.24 3.27
CA GLY A 147 14.88 9.50 3.29
C GLY A 147 14.21 9.21 1.94
N PHE A 148 12.88 9.28 1.91
CA PHE A 148 12.07 9.15 0.69
C PHE A 148 11.52 10.51 0.25
N TYR A 149 11.67 10.79 -1.04
CA TYR A 149 11.09 11.93 -1.72
C TYR A 149 9.57 11.87 -1.74
N SER A 150 8.96 13.05 -1.82
CA SER A 150 7.54 13.23 -1.57
C SER A 150 6.65 12.78 -2.73
N ALA A 151 7.08 12.99 -3.98
CA ALA A 151 6.24 12.70 -5.15
C ALA A 151 6.99 12.61 -6.49
N GLU A 152 6.31 12.05 -7.49
CA GLU A 152 6.53 12.29 -8.93
C GLU A 152 5.34 13.04 -9.54
N ASP A 153 5.61 14.07 -10.35
CA ASP A 153 4.60 14.86 -11.07
C ASP A 153 3.80 13.99 -12.06
N ALA A 154 2.57 14.42 -12.35
CA ALA A 154 1.73 13.80 -13.38
C ALA A 154 2.23 14.08 -14.82
N ASP A 155 2.85 15.25 -15.00
CA ASP A 155 3.20 15.79 -16.32
C ASP A 155 4.64 15.48 -16.70
N SER A 156 4.82 14.97 -17.92
CA SER A 156 6.14 14.82 -18.53
C SER A 156 6.12 15.22 -20.00
N TYR A 157 7.31 15.44 -20.57
CA TYR A 157 7.39 15.65 -22.01
C TYR A 157 7.11 14.33 -22.75
N PRO A 158 6.24 14.33 -23.77
CA PRO A 158 5.91 13.10 -24.51
C PRO A 158 7.10 12.56 -25.32
N VAL A 159 8.00 13.44 -25.76
CA VAL A 159 9.25 13.11 -26.45
C VAL A 159 10.31 14.15 -26.11
N GLU A 160 11.58 13.79 -26.29
CA GLU A 160 12.70 14.73 -26.13
C GLU A 160 12.53 15.96 -27.03
N GLY A 161 12.73 17.16 -26.48
CA GLY A 161 12.57 18.42 -27.21
C GLY A 161 11.13 18.90 -27.43
N ALA A 162 10.12 18.22 -26.88
CA ALA A 162 8.75 18.75 -26.85
C ALA A 162 8.69 20.08 -26.07
N LYS A 163 7.79 20.98 -26.50
CA LYS A 163 7.65 22.32 -25.88
C LYS A 163 6.70 22.34 -24.68
N GLU A 164 5.79 21.39 -24.64
CA GLU A 164 4.73 21.28 -23.65
C GLU A 164 4.76 19.88 -23.05
N LYS A 165 4.57 19.82 -21.73
CA LYS A 165 4.33 18.57 -21.04
C LYS A 165 2.89 18.14 -21.25
N LYS A 166 2.64 16.85 -21.08
CA LYS A 166 1.30 16.26 -21.09
C LYS A 166 1.13 15.35 -19.89
N GLU A 167 -0.06 15.33 -19.33
CA GLU A 167 -0.44 14.45 -18.24
C GLU A 167 -0.31 12.98 -18.68
N GLY A 168 0.37 12.17 -17.87
CA GLY A 168 0.50 10.74 -18.09
C GLY A 168 1.40 10.31 -19.26
N ALA A 169 2.03 11.25 -19.98
CA ALA A 169 2.89 10.96 -21.14
C ALA A 169 3.97 9.90 -20.85
N PHE A 170 4.49 9.88 -19.63
CA PHE A 170 5.48 8.88 -19.20
C PHE A 170 4.91 7.47 -19.07
N ALA A 171 3.63 7.30 -18.74
CA ALA A 171 3.03 6.04 -18.31
C ALA A 171 2.10 5.38 -19.35
N VAL A 172 1.59 6.14 -20.32
CA VAL A 172 0.61 5.66 -21.30
C VAL A 172 1.24 5.11 -22.59
N TRP A 173 0.47 4.32 -23.33
CA TRP A 173 0.98 3.54 -24.47
C TRP A 173 0.13 3.66 -25.73
N GLU A 174 0.76 3.74 -26.89
CA GLU A 174 0.10 3.41 -28.15
C GLU A 174 0.17 1.89 -28.40
N ARG A 175 -0.84 1.33 -29.07
CA ARG A 175 -0.84 -0.11 -29.38
C ARG A 175 0.34 -0.47 -30.28
N GLU A 176 0.62 0.38 -31.27
CA GLU A 176 1.68 0.19 -32.25
C GLU A 176 3.08 0.26 -31.59
N GLU A 177 3.22 1.03 -30.52
CA GLU A 177 4.43 1.06 -29.70
C GLU A 177 4.66 -0.27 -28.98
N ILE A 178 3.61 -0.83 -28.34
CA ILE A 178 3.68 -2.15 -27.70
C ILE A 178 4.03 -3.21 -28.74
N LEU A 179 3.33 -3.20 -29.89
CA LEU A 179 3.57 -4.12 -30.99
C LEU A 179 5.01 -4.07 -31.49
N SER A 180 5.56 -2.87 -31.68
CA SER A 180 6.94 -2.69 -32.14
C SER A 180 7.97 -3.17 -31.11
N ALA A 181 7.64 -3.10 -29.82
CA ALA A 181 8.54 -3.49 -28.74
C ALA A 181 8.66 -5.01 -28.57
N VAL A 182 7.57 -5.77 -28.77
CA VAL A 182 7.52 -7.21 -28.44
C VAL A 182 7.06 -8.14 -29.58
N GLY A 183 6.60 -7.60 -30.70
CA GLY A 183 6.04 -8.38 -31.82
C GLY A 183 4.58 -8.79 -31.59
N GLU A 184 3.92 -9.25 -32.67
CA GLU A 184 2.46 -9.46 -32.70
C GLU A 184 1.96 -10.51 -31.72
N GLU A 185 2.68 -11.63 -31.55
CA GLU A 185 2.25 -12.73 -30.68
C GLU A 185 2.11 -12.26 -29.22
N ASP A 186 3.20 -11.74 -28.64
CA ASP A 186 3.24 -11.29 -27.25
C ASP A 186 2.38 -10.02 -27.06
N ALA A 187 2.36 -9.11 -28.05
CA ALA A 187 1.51 -7.91 -28.00
C ALA A 187 0.03 -8.25 -27.98
N SER A 188 -0.42 -9.26 -28.75
CA SER A 188 -1.84 -9.66 -28.79
C SER A 188 -2.32 -10.16 -27.41
N VAL A 189 -1.52 -11.00 -26.75
CA VAL A 189 -1.79 -11.47 -25.38
C VAL A 189 -1.86 -10.29 -24.40
N PHE A 190 -0.83 -9.44 -24.41
CA PHE A 190 -0.75 -8.30 -23.50
C PHE A 190 -1.89 -7.30 -23.70
N CYS A 191 -2.22 -6.99 -24.96
CA CYS A 191 -3.29 -6.06 -25.30
C CYS A 191 -4.66 -6.56 -24.85
N SER A 192 -4.94 -7.87 -25.01
CA SER A 192 -6.18 -8.47 -24.50
C SER A 192 -6.26 -8.36 -22.98
N HIS A 193 -5.18 -8.76 -22.29
CA HIS A 193 -5.12 -8.77 -20.84
C HIS A 193 -5.33 -7.38 -20.22
N PHE A 194 -4.66 -6.35 -20.78
CA PHE A 194 -4.67 -4.98 -20.27
C PHE A 194 -5.67 -4.04 -20.99
N GLY A 195 -6.54 -4.58 -21.84
CA GLY A 195 -7.58 -3.80 -22.53
C GLY A 195 -7.02 -2.69 -23.42
N VAL A 196 -5.88 -2.92 -24.07
CA VAL A 196 -5.28 -1.99 -25.03
C VAL A 196 -6.06 -2.05 -26.34
N LYS A 197 -6.37 -0.88 -26.91
CA LYS A 197 -7.12 -0.72 -28.15
C LYS A 197 -6.30 0.07 -29.18
N PRO A 198 -6.55 -0.15 -30.50
CA PRO A 198 -5.85 0.57 -31.56
C PRO A 198 -5.98 2.10 -31.47
N SER A 199 -7.16 2.62 -31.11
CA SER A 199 -7.44 4.07 -31.00
C SER A 199 -7.45 4.57 -29.54
N GLY A 200 -6.67 3.94 -28.67
CA GLY A 200 -6.70 4.22 -27.23
C GLY A 200 -7.92 3.66 -26.50
N ASN A 201 -7.84 3.63 -25.16
CA ASN A 201 -8.88 3.05 -24.31
C ASN A 201 -9.53 4.06 -23.34
N VAL A 202 -9.10 5.32 -23.35
CA VAL A 202 -9.62 6.40 -22.50
C VAL A 202 -10.93 6.93 -23.06
N ASN A 203 -11.93 7.13 -22.20
CA ASN A 203 -13.17 7.79 -22.58
C ASN A 203 -12.91 9.31 -22.71
N PRO A 204 -13.26 9.97 -23.83
CA PRO A 204 -13.06 11.42 -24.00
C PRO A 204 -13.69 12.29 -22.90
N ARG A 205 -14.71 11.80 -22.19
CA ARG A 205 -15.29 12.51 -21.03
C ARG A 205 -14.36 12.59 -19.83
N ASN A 206 -13.40 11.67 -19.74
CA ASN A 206 -12.39 11.59 -18.68
C ASN A 206 -11.05 12.21 -19.10
N ASP A 207 -10.96 12.74 -20.33
CA ASP A 207 -9.80 13.43 -20.88
C ASP A 207 -10.27 14.76 -21.53
N PRO A 208 -10.65 15.75 -20.71
CA PRO A 208 -11.21 17.00 -21.22
C PRO A 208 -10.22 17.83 -22.06
N HIS A 209 -8.92 17.56 -21.92
CA HIS A 209 -7.85 18.27 -22.62
C HIS A 209 -7.35 17.51 -23.87
N GLY A 210 -7.80 16.27 -24.10
CA GLY A 210 -7.45 15.46 -25.25
C GLY A 210 -5.99 14.97 -25.23
N GLU A 211 -5.36 14.96 -24.06
CA GLU A 211 -3.93 14.62 -23.90
C GLU A 211 -3.66 13.13 -24.05
N LEU A 212 -4.69 12.30 -23.84
CA LEU A 212 -4.66 10.84 -23.92
C LEU A 212 -5.33 10.31 -25.19
N THR A 213 -5.51 11.16 -26.20
CA THR A 213 -6.00 10.74 -27.53
C THR A 213 -5.07 9.67 -28.13
N ASP A 214 -5.64 8.56 -28.60
CA ASP A 214 -4.95 7.36 -29.10
C ASP A 214 -4.04 6.65 -28.07
N LYS A 215 -4.08 7.07 -26.80
CA LYS A 215 -3.31 6.46 -25.71
C LYS A 215 -4.13 5.42 -24.95
N ASN A 216 -3.41 4.44 -24.42
CA ASN A 216 -3.95 3.39 -23.58
C ASN A 216 -3.38 3.54 -22.17
N VAL A 217 -4.28 3.62 -21.20
CA VAL A 217 -3.97 3.40 -19.80
C VAL A 217 -4.20 1.92 -19.52
N LEU A 218 -3.15 1.22 -19.11
CA LEU A 218 -3.22 -0.23 -18.87
C LEU A 218 -4.18 -0.51 -17.72
N ILE A 219 -5.15 -1.38 -17.95
CA ILE A 219 -6.13 -1.81 -16.94
C ILE A 219 -6.37 -3.29 -17.14
N GLN A 220 -6.17 -4.09 -16.11
CA GLN A 220 -6.37 -5.53 -16.21
C GLN A 220 -7.87 -5.83 -16.44
N ARG A 221 -8.21 -6.22 -17.67
CA ARG A 221 -9.58 -6.55 -18.09
C ARG A 221 -9.89 -8.04 -17.96
N GLU A 222 -8.87 -8.88 -18.02
CA GLU A 222 -8.99 -10.34 -17.96
C GLU A 222 -8.14 -10.91 -16.82
N THR A 223 -8.60 -11.98 -16.18
CA THR A 223 -7.74 -12.77 -15.29
C THR A 223 -6.69 -13.54 -16.10
N LEU A 224 -5.68 -14.09 -15.42
CA LEU A 224 -4.71 -14.98 -16.08
C LEU A 224 -5.40 -16.19 -16.70
N GLU A 225 -6.40 -16.76 -16.03
CA GLU A 225 -7.16 -17.91 -16.50
C GLU A 225 -8.05 -17.57 -17.71
N GLU A 226 -8.66 -16.38 -17.73
CA GLU A 226 -9.43 -15.89 -18.88
C GLU A 226 -8.54 -15.68 -20.10
N THR A 227 -7.38 -15.06 -19.89
CA THR A 227 -6.39 -14.84 -20.95
C THR A 227 -5.85 -16.17 -21.47
N ALA A 228 -5.50 -17.11 -20.57
CA ALA A 228 -5.01 -18.43 -20.90
C ALA A 228 -6.00 -19.22 -21.77
N ARG A 229 -7.29 -19.22 -21.40
CA ARG A 229 -8.35 -19.82 -22.22
C ARG A 229 -8.50 -19.16 -23.59
N ARG A 230 -8.40 -17.84 -23.68
CA ARG A 230 -8.55 -17.10 -24.95
C ARG A 230 -7.46 -17.45 -25.96
N PHE A 231 -6.22 -17.62 -25.48
CA PHE A 231 -5.06 -17.87 -26.33
C PHE A 231 -4.66 -19.35 -26.42
N ASP A 232 -5.44 -20.26 -25.82
CA ASP A 232 -5.16 -21.70 -25.75
C ASP A 232 -3.74 -22.00 -25.22
N ARG A 233 -3.38 -21.33 -24.12
CA ARG A 233 -2.10 -21.48 -23.42
C ARG A 233 -2.33 -21.79 -21.94
N SER A 234 -1.31 -22.28 -21.26
CA SER A 234 -1.33 -22.42 -19.80
C SER A 234 -1.27 -21.07 -19.08
N VAL A 235 -1.73 -21.02 -17.84
CA VAL A 235 -1.64 -19.83 -16.98
C VAL A 235 -0.18 -19.40 -16.78
N GLU A 236 0.73 -20.37 -16.65
CA GLU A 236 2.17 -20.16 -16.48
C GLU A 236 2.79 -19.52 -17.72
N GLU A 237 2.42 -19.97 -18.93
CA GLU A 237 2.86 -19.35 -20.18
C GLU A 237 2.36 -17.91 -20.31
N ILE A 238 1.08 -17.65 -19.99
CA ILE A 238 0.54 -16.29 -19.98
C ILE A 238 1.28 -15.41 -18.99
N ARG A 239 1.49 -15.87 -17.75
CA ARG A 239 2.26 -15.13 -16.74
C ARG A 239 3.64 -14.76 -17.27
N GLY A 240 4.35 -15.73 -17.87
CA GLY A 240 5.66 -15.51 -18.46
C GLY A 240 5.64 -14.52 -19.64
N VAL A 241 4.60 -14.54 -20.49
CA VAL A 241 4.42 -13.54 -21.56
C VAL A 241 4.24 -12.15 -20.95
N LEU A 242 3.32 -11.98 -20.00
CA LEU A 242 3.04 -10.68 -19.40
C LEU A 242 4.26 -10.10 -18.68
N GLU A 243 5.02 -10.91 -17.96
CA GLU A 243 6.27 -10.49 -17.30
C GLU A 243 7.33 -10.02 -18.31
N ARG A 244 7.55 -10.79 -19.39
CA ARG A 244 8.50 -10.41 -20.46
C ARG A 244 8.08 -9.11 -21.15
N VAL A 245 6.78 -8.96 -21.45
CA VAL A 245 6.27 -7.74 -22.08
C VAL A 245 6.42 -6.55 -21.14
N LYS A 246 6.00 -6.66 -19.87
CA LYS A 246 6.20 -5.59 -18.88
C LYS A 246 7.67 -5.17 -18.75
N ALA A 247 8.59 -6.14 -18.71
CA ALA A 247 10.03 -5.86 -18.67
C ALA A 247 10.50 -5.12 -19.93
N LYS A 248 10.05 -5.53 -21.14
CA LYS A 248 10.42 -4.85 -22.38
C LYS A 248 9.84 -3.44 -22.48
N LEU A 249 8.59 -3.25 -22.05
CA LEU A 249 7.96 -1.93 -21.97
C LEU A 249 8.68 -1.04 -20.95
N TRP A 250 9.14 -1.58 -19.82
CA TRP A 250 9.98 -0.84 -18.89
C TRP A 250 11.26 -0.32 -19.54
N GLU A 251 11.95 -1.15 -20.34
CA GLU A 251 13.14 -0.72 -21.09
C GLU A 251 12.85 0.42 -22.08
N VAL A 252 11.70 0.37 -22.77
CA VAL A 252 11.25 1.45 -23.64
C VAL A 252 10.96 2.72 -22.83
N ARG A 253 10.25 2.59 -21.71
CA ARG A 253 9.84 3.72 -20.86
C ARG A 253 11.02 4.45 -20.23
N LYS A 254 12.10 3.75 -19.87
CA LYS A 254 13.33 4.38 -19.35
C LYS A 254 13.95 5.41 -20.31
N GLY A 255 13.69 5.29 -21.62
CA GLY A 255 14.15 6.24 -22.64
C GLY A 255 13.27 7.48 -22.80
N ARG A 256 12.11 7.55 -22.13
CA ARG A 256 11.20 8.70 -22.20
C ARG A 256 11.66 9.82 -21.25
N PRO A 257 11.34 11.09 -21.55
CA PRO A 257 11.50 12.17 -20.57
C PRO A 257 10.72 11.85 -19.30
N LYS A 258 11.43 11.78 -18.17
CA LYS A 258 10.84 11.45 -16.88
C LYS A 258 9.94 12.59 -16.37
N PRO A 259 8.88 12.28 -15.59
CA PRO A 259 8.21 13.29 -14.80
C PRO A 259 9.21 13.95 -13.84
N HIS A 260 8.90 15.18 -13.45
CA HIS A 260 9.68 15.82 -12.39
C HIS A 260 9.42 15.10 -11.07
N ARG A 261 10.45 14.99 -10.24
CA ARG A 261 10.37 14.42 -8.90
C ARG A 261 10.42 15.55 -7.89
N ASP A 262 9.41 15.66 -7.02
CA ASP A 262 9.48 16.57 -5.87
C ASP A 262 10.42 15.96 -4.83
N ASP A 263 11.67 16.43 -4.87
CA ASP A 263 12.80 16.01 -4.05
C ASP A 263 12.70 16.46 -2.57
N LYS A 264 11.58 17.04 -2.16
CA LYS A 264 11.30 17.30 -0.76
C LYS A 264 11.08 15.98 -0.02
N VAL A 265 11.72 15.83 1.13
CA VAL A 265 11.44 14.77 2.10
C VAL A 265 10.51 15.35 3.17
N ILE A 266 9.38 14.71 3.44
CA ILE A 266 8.38 15.15 4.42
C ILE A 266 8.30 14.12 5.55
N THR A 267 8.42 14.59 6.79
CA THR A 267 8.53 13.74 7.98
C THR A 267 7.33 12.84 8.18
N SER A 268 6.11 13.38 8.18
CA SER A 268 4.89 12.59 8.33
C SER A 268 4.77 11.48 7.28
N TRP A 269 5.06 11.78 6.01
CA TRP A 269 4.91 10.82 4.91
C TRP A 269 5.97 9.71 4.96
N ASN A 270 7.18 10.07 5.38
CA ASN A 270 8.24 9.10 5.60
C ASN A 270 7.97 8.22 6.82
N GLY A 271 7.40 8.77 7.89
CA GLY A 271 6.96 7.97 9.04
C GLY A 271 5.99 6.86 8.63
N LEU A 272 5.00 7.19 7.79
CA LEU A 272 4.08 6.20 7.20
C LEU A 272 4.82 5.15 6.36
N MET A 273 5.79 5.56 5.52
CA MET A 273 6.52 4.62 4.67
C MET A 273 7.48 3.72 5.46
N ILE A 274 8.15 4.26 6.49
CA ILE A 274 8.99 3.49 7.42
C ILE A 274 8.14 2.42 8.12
N SER A 275 6.98 2.81 8.65
CA SER A 275 6.00 1.89 9.23
C SER A 275 5.63 0.78 8.24
N ALA A 276 5.21 1.15 7.03
CA ALA A 276 4.79 0.18 6.01
C ALA A 276 5.89 -0.82 5.63
N ILE A 277 7.14 -0.37 5.45
CA ILE A 277 8.29 -1.24 5.10
C ILE A 277 8.71 -2.11 6.29
N ALA A 278 8.76 -1.56 7.50
CA ALA A 278 9.09 -2.32 8.71
C ALA A 278 8.06 -3.44 8.93
N ARG A 279 6.77 -3.13 8.80
CA ARG A 279 5.70 -4.14 8.84
C ARG A 279 5.83 -5.15 7.70
N ALA A 280 6.19 -4.72 6.49
CA ALA A 280 6.42 -5.65 5.38
C ALA A 280 7.54 -6.65 5.69
N HIS A 281 8.62 -6.22 6.35
CA HIS A 281 9.66 -7.14 6.85
C HIS A 281 9.09 -8.17 7.84
N GLN A 282 8.37 -7.70 8.87
CA GLN A 282 7.76 -8.58 9.87
C GLN A 282 6.84 -9.64 9.23
N VAL A 283 6.04 -9.24 8.24
CA VAL A 283 4.96 -10.10 7.71
C VAL A 283 5.41 -10.96 6.53
N LEU A 284 6.14 -10.38 5.58
CA LEU A 284 6.51 -11.06 4.33
C LEU A 284 7.84 -11.80 4.43
N VAL A 285 8.70 -11.41 5.37
CA VAL A 285 10.00 -12.05 5.60
C VAL A 285 9.93 -12.92 6.85
N LEU A 286 9.85 -12.31 8.04
CA LEU A 286 9.86 -13.05 9.31
C LEU A 286 8.60 -13.92 9.51
N GLY A 287 7.46 -13.44 9.01
CA GLY A 287 6.19 -14.18 9.04
C GLY A 287 6.18 -15.41 8.13
N LYS A 288 7.04 -15.45 7.10
CA LYS A 288 7.27 -16.63 6.25
C LYS A 288 8.36 -17.53 6.82
N ASP A 289 9.46 -16.95 7.26
CA ASP A 289 10.56 -17.64 7.95
C ASP A 289 11.16 -16.75 9.06
N PRO A 290 10.91 -17.05 10.35
CA PRO A 290 11.44 -16.28 11.47
C PRO A 290 12.97 -16.30 11.59
N LYS A 291 13.66 -17.17 10.85
CA LYS A 291 15.13 -17.26 10.81
C LYS A 291 15.71 -16.72 9.50
N SER A 292 14.89 -16.10 8.66
CA SER A 292 15.36 -15.50 7.41
C SER A 292 16.50 -14.54 7.66
N GLU A 293 17.55 -14.65 6.84
CA GLU A 293 18.67 -13.71 6.82
C GLU A 293 18.45 -12.55 5.84
N ASP A 294 17.34 -12.57 5.08
CA ASP A 294 16.96 -11.46 4.20
C ASP A 294 16.56 -10.25 5.03
N LYS A 295 17.38 -9.19 5.00
CA LYS A 295 17.17 -7.95 5.75
C LYS A 295 16.82 -6.77 4.86
N HIS A 296 16.52 -6.98 3.58
CA HIS A 296 16.35 -5.91 2.60
C HIS A 296 15.37 -4.82 3.07
N TYR A 297 14.16 -5.21 3.46
CA TYR A 297 13.16 -4.27 3.99
C TYR A 297 13.55 -3.66 5.34
N LEU A 298 14.18 -4.44 6.22
CA LEU A 298 14.64 -3.93 7.51
C LEU A 298 15.71 -2.84 7.33
N GLU A 299 16.68 -3.06 6.45
CA GLU A 299 17.76 -2.12 6.14
C GLU A 299 17.22 -0.85 5.47
N LEU A 300 16.25 -0.99 4.56
CA LEU A 300 15.60 0.15 3.91
C LEU A 300 14.86 1.04 4.92
N ALA A 301 14.04 0.45 5.81
CA ALA A 301 13.34 1.20 6.86
C ALA A 301 14.31 1.81 7.89
N THR A 302 15.36 1.06 8.27
CA THR A 302 16.40 1.51 9.20
C THR A 302 17.13 2.73 8.66
N ARG A 303 17.58 2.69 7.40
CA ARG A 303 18.27 3.81 6.76
C ARG A 303 17.42 5.08 6.73
N ALA A 304 16.12 4.95 6.45
CA ALA A 304 15.21 6.08 6.48
C ALA A 304 15.04 6.64 7.91
N ALA A 305 14.85 5.78 8.92
CA ALA A 305 14.78 6.21 10.32
C ALA A 305 16.06 6.90 10.80
N GLU A 306 17.24 6.38 10.43
CA GLU A 306 18.54 6.99 10.71
C GLU A 306 18.67 8.37 10.07
N PHE A 307 18.21 8.55 8.83
CA PHE A 307 18.16 9.86 8.19
C PHE A 307 17.36 10.88 9.04
N PHE A 308 16.19 10.51 9.57
CA PHE A 308 15.42 11.42 10.42
C PHE A 308 16.14 11.74 11.75
N TYR A 309 16.77 10.73 12.36
CA TYR A 309 17.49 10.90 13.62
C TYR A 309 18.72 11.82 13.48
N GLU A 310 19.39 11.76 12.34
CA GLU A 310 20.62 12.52 12.08
C GLU A 310 20.37 13.90 11.47
N ARG A 311 19.35 14.03 10.60
CA ARG A 311 19.16 15.22 9.75
C ARG A 311 17.94 16.04 10.11
N MET A 312 16.94 15.43 10.76
CA MET A 312 15.64 16.06 11.00
C MET A 312 15.32 16.29 12.47
N TRP A 313 16.01 15.62 13.39
CA TRP A 313 15.86 15.78 14.82
C TRP A 313 16.92 16.73 15.41
N ASP A 314 16.49 17.90 15.89
CA ASP A 314 17.34 18.78 16.69
C ASP A 314 17.39 18.26 18.13
N ARG A 315 18.46 17.55 18.47
CA ARG A 315 18.65 16.93 19.79
C ARG A 315 18.79 17.95 20.92
N GLY A 316 19.35 19.13 20.63
CA GLY A 316 19.58 20.16 21.63
C GLY A 316 18.27 20.84 22.03
N ARG A 317 17.41 21.10 21.05
CA ARG A 317 16.10 21.71 21.25
C ARG A 317 14.98 20.70 21.48
N LYS A 318 15.23 19.42 21.18
CA LYS A 318 14.23 18.35 21.09
C LYS A 318 13.07 18.74 20.17
N VAL A 319 13.40 19.12 18.94
CA VAL A 319 12.42 19.54 17.93
C VAL A 319 12.65 18.78 16.63
N LEU A 320 11.57 18.20 16.12
CA LEU A 320 11.52 17.55 14.82
C LEU A 320 11.27 18.60 13.74
N LYS A 321 11.96 18.51 12.61
CA LYS A 321 11.72 19.34 11.43
C LYS A 321 10.65 18.71 10.54
N ARG A 322 9.87 19.53 9.84
CA ARG A 322 8.80 19.06 8.95
C ARG A 322 9.32 18.49 7.64
N SER A 323 10.29 19.18 7.04
CA SER A 323 10.73 18.86 5.69
C SER A 323 12.21 19.09 5.48
N PHE A 324 12.78 18.36 4.53
CA PHE A 324 14.15 18.50 4.09
C PHE A 324 14.21 18.72 2.58
N ARG A 325 15.00 19.69 2.15
CA ARG A 325 15.41 19.90 0.75
C ARG A 325 16.77 20.61 0.78
N GLU A 326 17.83 19.91 0.38
CA GLU A 326 19.24 20.37 0.50
C GLU A 326 19.67 20.71 1.94
N GLY A 327 18.86 20.38 2.94
CA GLY A 327 18.98 20.81 4.33
C GLY A 327 17.62 20.72 5.02
N ALA A 328 17.62 20.64 6.36
CA ALA A 328 16.38 20.65 7.11
C ALA A 328 15.78 22.07 7.09
N GLY A 329 14.49 22.17 6.80
CA GLY A 329 13.80 23.45 6.71
C GLY A 329 13.61 24.14 8.06
N ASP A 330 13.21 25.41 8.03
CA ASP A 330 12.97 26.19 9.24
C ASP A 330 11.69 25.77 9.98
N VAL A 331 10.71 25.21 9.25
CA VAL A 331 9.42 24.79 9.78
C VAL A 331 9.57 23.57 10.70
N GLU A 332 9.15 23.73 11.94
CA GLU A 332 9.06 22.67 12.94
C GLU A 332 7.91 21.70 12.59
N GLY A 333 8.04 20.45 13.03
CA GLY A 333 7.08 19.39 12.76
C GLY A 333 5.73 19.70 13.40
N PHE A 334 4.66 19.31 12.73
CA PHE A 334 3.30 19.34 13.25
C PHE A 334 2.95 18.02 13.95
N ALA A 335 1.78 17.94 14.59
CA ALA A 335 1.36 16.75 15.34
C ALA A 335 1.41 15.45 14.51
N ASP A 336 1.12 15.51 13.22
CA ASP A 336 1.19 14.37 12.29
C ASP A 336 2.63 13.93 11.97
N ASP A 337 3.57 14.87 11.88
CA ASP A 337 5.00 14.58 11.70
C ASP A 337 5.55 13.74 12.86
N TYR A 338 5.16 14.06 14.09
CA TYR A 338 5.52 13.26 15.27
C TYR A 338 4.76 11.93 15.28
N ALA A 339 3.43 11.95 15.17
CA ALA A 339 2.61 10.74 15.29
C ALA A 339 3.03 9.64 14.31
N PHE A 340 3.24 10.00 13.04
CA PHE A 340 3.56 9.00 12.03
C PHE A 340 5.02 8.53 12.10
N LEU A 341 5.95 9.39 12.50
CA LEU A 341 7.33 8.95 12.75
C LEU A 341 7.40 8.03 13.97
N VAL A 342 6.70 8.36 15.06
CA VAL A 342 6.57 7.50 16.25
C VAL A 342 6.03 6.12 15.85
N GLN A 343 4.95 6.06 15.06
CA GLN A 343 4.42 4.78 14.56
C GLN A 343 5.47 4.00 13.76
N GLY A 344 6.17 4.66 12.85
CA GLY A 344 7.25 4.04 12.07
C GLY A 344 8.38 3.47 12.94
N LEU A 345 8.76 4.17 14.01
CA LEU A 345 9.80 3.71 14.93
C LEU A 345 9.33 2.54 15.81
N LEU A 346 8.06 2.50 16.21
CA LEU A 346 7.49 1.38 16.94
C LEU A 346 7.44 0.12 16.06
N ASP A 347 6.99 0.25 14.81
CA ASP A 347 6.99 -0.87 13.86
C ASP A 347 8.42 -1.33 13.54
N LEU A 348 9.38 -0.40 13.45
CA LEU A 348 10.79 -0.74 13.25
C LEU A 348 11.37 -1.47 14.45
N TYR A 349 11.06 -1.03 15.67
CA TYR A 349 11.39 -1.75 16.90
C TYR A 349 10.79 -3.16 16.91
N GLU A 350 9.53 -3.33 16.54
CA GLU A 350 8.91 -4.66 16.47
C GLU A 350 9.55 -5.56 15.38
N ALA A 351 10.19 -4.96 14.37
CA ALA A 351 10.87 -5.69 13.31
C ALA A 351 12.26 -6.22 13.68
N ASN A 352 13.00 -5.58 14.60
CA ASN A 352 14.38 -5.96 14.94
C ASN A 352 14.73 -5.97 16.44
N PHE A 353 13.83 -5.48 17.30
CA PHE A 353 14.02 -5.30 18.75
C PHE A 353 15.22 -4.42 19.15
N GLU A 354 15.68 -3.52 18.28
CA GLU A 354 16.70 -2.53 18.65
C GLU A 354 16.08 -1.43 19.52
N GLU A 355 16.39 -1.46 20.82
CA GLU A 355 15.79 -0.60 21.86
C GLU A 355 15.89 0.90 21.55
N ARG A 356 16.93 1.35 20.83
CA ARG A 356 17.12 2.75 20.43
C ARG A 356 15.91 3.34 19.70
N TRP A 357 15.17 2.53 18.94
CA TRP A 357 13.99 2.99 18.21
C TRP A 357 12.82 3.26 19.14
N LEU A 358 12.62 2.39 20.13
CA LEU A 358 11.59 2.57 21.15
C LEU A 358 11.90 3.77 22.05
N GLU A 359 13.15 3.92 22.48
CA GLU A 359 13.59 5.06 23.29
C GLU A 359 13.36 6.39 22.58
N TRP A 360 13.70 6.46 21.29
CA TRP A 360 13.49 7.67 20.50
C TRP A 360 11.99 7.92 20.21
N ALA A 361 11.20 6.88 19.99
CA ALA A 361 9.74 7.01 19.87
C ALA A 361 9.12 7.61 21.13
N VAL A 362 9.56 7.20 22.32
CA VAL A 362 9.14 7.78 23.59
C VAL A 362 9.54 9.26 23.69
N GLU A 363 10.78 9.62 23.32
CA GLU A 363 11.22 11.02 23.35
C GLU A 363 10.41 11.91 22.39
N LEU A 364 10.09 11.40 21.19
CA LEU A 364 9.22 12.09 20.24
C LEU A 364 7.80 12.22 20.76
N GLN A 365 7.23 11.19 21.37
CA GLN A 365 5.89 11.23 21.97
C GLN A 365 5.82 12.26 23.11
N GLU A 366 6.80 12.28 24.01
CA GLU A 366 6.86 13.28 25.08
C GLU A 366 6.94 14.71 24.54
N THR A 367 7.63 14.90 23.41
CA THR A 367 7.72 16.19 22.73
C THR A 367 6.39 16.55 22.08
N GLN A 368 5.76 15.60 21.40
CA GLN A 368 4.45 15.76 20.79
C GLN A 368 3.40 16.18 21.82
N ASP A 369 3.36 15.50 22.97
CA ASP A 369 2.40 15.80 24.05
C ASP A 369 2.60 17.22 24.56
N LYS A 370 3.85 17.64 24.80
CA LYS A 370 4.17 19.00 25.26
C LYS A 370 3.75 20.08 24.27
N LEU A 371 3.83 19.79 22.97
CA LEU A 371 3.57 20.78 21.92
C LEU A 371 2.10 20.83 21.49
N PHE A 372 1.37 19.71 21.54
CA PHE A 372 0.09 19.55 20.85
C PHE A 372 -1.04 18.94 21.68
N TRP A 373 -0.80 18.46 22.90
CA TRP A 373 -1.87 17.93 23.75
C TRP A 373 -2.63 19.09 24.43
N ASP A 374 -3.94 19.18 24.15
CA ASP A 374 -4.89 20.12 24.79
C ASP A 374 -5.61 19.46 25.97
#